data_AF-A0A318SK73-F1
#
_entry.id   AF-A0A318SK73-F1
#
_cell.length_a   1.000
_cell.length_b   1.000
_cell.length_c   1.000
_cell.angle_alpha   90.00
_cell.angle_beta   90.00
_cell.angle_gamma   90.00
#
_symmetry.space_group_name_H-M   'P 1'
#
loop_
_entity.id
_entity.type
_entity.pdbx_description
1 polymer ?
#
loop_
_entity_poly.entity_id
_entity_poly.type
_entity_poly.pdbx_seq_one_letter_code
_entity_poly.pdbx_strand_id
1 'polypeptide(L)' 'MDALIDVCIRLFGYLLFNFFGVGLVCLLTAMYGAGIDWPGLVDAALLLGAASCWFVSGRGRVRLWRESAR' A
#
# COMPACT_ATOMS: atom_id res chain seq x y z
N MET A 1 13.19 -4.91 -23.55
CA MET A 1 12.05 -5.38 -22.73
C MET A 1 12.49 -5.73 -21.33
N ASP A 2 13.63 -6.43 -21.12
CA ASP A 2 14.10 -6.83 -19.78
C ASP A 2 14.44 -5.69 -18.81
N ALA A 3 15.07 -4.61 -19.27
CA ALA A 3 15.43 -3.50 -18.37
C ALA A 3 14.22 -2.75 -17.79
N LEU A 4 13.12 -2.65 -18.56
CA LEU A 4 11.88 -2.04 -18.08
C LEU A 4 11.19 -2.95 -17.05
N ILE A 5 11.20 -4.26 -17.29
CA ILE A 5 10.66 -5.26 -16.38
C ILE A 5 11.45 -5.27 -15.07
N ASP A 6 12.79 -5.22 -15.12
CA ASP A 6 13.63 -5.19 -13.91
C ASP A 6 13.41 -3.91 -13.09
N VAL A 7 13.29 -2.76 -13.75
CA VAL A 7 12.94 -1.49 -13.08
C VAL A 7 11.55 -1.55 -12.48
N CYS A 8 10.56 -2.11 -13.17
CA CYS A 8 9.22 -2.30 -12.65
C CYS A 8 9.19 -3.24 -11.44
N ILE A 9 9.89 -4.38 -11.49
CA ILE A 9 9.99 -5.33 -10.37
C ILE A 9 10.67 -4.68 -9.18
N ARG A 10 11.75 -3.94 -9.38
CA ARG A 10 12.40 -3.17 -8.32
C ARG A 10 11.48 -2.10 -7.75
N LEU A 11 10.75 -1.35 -8.58
CA LEU A 11 9.80 -0.33 -8.11
C LEU A 11 8.65 -0.94 -7.30
N PHE A 12 8.09 -2.06 -7.78
CA PHE A 12 7.08 -2.83 -7.05
C PHE A 12 7.63 -3.40 -5.75
N GLY A 13 8.86 -3.90 -5.77
CA GLY A 13 9.59 -4.32 -4.58
C GLY A 13 9.77 -3.19 -3.57
N TYR A 14 10.14 -1.98 -4.02
CA TYR A 14 10.27 -0.79 -3.18
C TYR A 14 8.93 -0.31 -2.61
N LEU A 15 7.86 -0.40 -3.40
CA LEU A 15 6.50 -0.11 -2.94
C LEU A 15 6.08 -1.13 -1.85
N LEU A 16 6.29 -2.42 -2.09
CA LEU A 16 5.98 -3.50 -1.15
C LEU A 16 6.85 -3.50 0.10
N PHE A 17 8.08 -2.99 0.04
CA PHE A 17 8.96 -2.80 1.20
C PHE A 17 8.50 -1.69 2.14
N ASN A 18 7.54 -0.87 1.72
CA ASN A 18 7.05 0.26 2.48
C ASN A 18 5.60 0.03 2.91
N PHE A 19 5.25 0.37 4.16
CA PHE A 19 3.87 0.24 4.66
C PHE A 19 2.85 0.93 3.75
N PHE A 20 3.26 1.99 3.05
CA PHE A 20 2.42 2.65 2.06
C PHE A 20 2.04 1.77 0.86
N GLY A 21 2.99 1.03 0.28
CA GLY A 21 2.70 0.21 -0.89
C GLY A 21 2.02 -1.11 -0.53
N VAL A 22 2.23 -1.65 0.68
CA VAL A 22 1.39 -2.73 1.22
C VAL A 22 -0.07 -2.28 1.28
N GLY A 23 -0.33 -1.07 1.78
CA GLY A 23 -1.69 -0.50 1.79
C GLY A 23 -2.27 -0.29 0.39
N LEU A 24 -1.44 0.14 -0.57
CA LEU A 24 -1.83 0.27 -1.98
C LEU A 24 -2.24 -1.08 -2.59
N VAL A 25 -1.50 -2.15 -2.30
CA VAL A 25 -1.82 -3.50 -2.79
C VAL A 25 -3.14 -3.98 -2.21
N CYS A 26 -3.36 -3.83 -0.90
CA CYS A 26 -4.65 -4.17 -0.28
C CYS A 26 -5.82 -3.41 -0.92
N LEU A 27 -5.65 -2.12 -1.23
CA LEU A 27 -6.65 -1.32 -1.94
C LEU A 27 -6.92 -1.86 -3.35
N LEU A 28 -5.86 -2.12 -4.13
CA LEU A 28 -5.98 -2.65 -5.49
C LEU A 28 -6.66 -4.03 -5.51
N THR A 29 -6.33 -4.89 -4.53
CA THR A 29 -6.98 -6.19 -4.38
C THR A 29 -8.45 -6.05 -4.00
N ALA A 30 -8.80 -5.09 -3.12
CA ALA A 30 -10.20 -4.81 -2.79
C ALA A 30 -11.00 -4.28 -4.00
N MET A 31 -10.39 -3.40 -4.83
CA MET A 31 -11.03 -2.91 -6.06
C MET A 31 -11.19 -4.02 -7.10
N TYR A 32 -10.21 -4.92 -7.20
CA TYR A 32 -10.33 -6.11 -8.05
C TYR A 32 -11.44 -7.04 -7.55
N GLY A 33 -11.47 -7.33 -6.25
CA GLY A 33 -12.49 -8.14 -5.59
C GLY A 33 -13.90 -7.60 -5.81
N ALA A 34 -14.08 -6.29 -5.65
CA ALA A 34 -15.34 -5.60 -5.95
C ALA A 34 -15.77 -5.71 -7.42
N GLY A 35 -14.82 -5.84 -8.35
CA GLY A 35 -15.09 -6.04 -9.78
C GLY A 35 -15.46 -7.48 -10.16
N ILE A 36 -15.16 -8.46 -9.29
CA ILE A 36 -15.46 -9.89 -9.51
C ILE A 36 -16.43 -10.45 -8.46
N ASP A 37 -17.18 -9.58 -7.78
CA ASP A 37 -18.18 -9.90 -6.76
C ASP A 37 -17.66 -10.78 -5.60
N TRP A 38 -16.49 -10.42 -5.05
CA TRP A 38 -15.99 -11.04 -3.82
C TRP A 38 -16.92 -10.80 -2.62
N PRO A 39 -16.87 -11.69 -1.60
CA PRO A 39 -17.65 -11.48 -0.39
C PRO A 39 -17.28 -10.13 0.21
N GLY A 40 -18.25 -9.25 0.44
CA GLY A 40 -18.00 -7.88 0.91
C GLY A 40 -17.23 -7.78 2.23
N LEU A 41 -17.20 -8.86 3.04
CA LEU A 41 -16.34 -8.99 4.21
C LEU A 41 -14.84 -9.00 3.86
N VAL A 42 -14.46 -9.62 2.74
CA VAL A 42 -13.08 -9.68 2.25
C VAL A 42 -12.63 -8.29 1.79
N ASP A 43 -13.47 -7.60 1.02
CA ASP A 43 -13.19 -6.24 0.56
C ASP A 43 -13.09 -5.26 1.74
N ALA A 44 -14.01 -5.36 2.71
CA ALA A 44 -13.97 -4.54 3.91
C ALA A 44 -12.69 -4.78 4.74
N ALA A 45 -12.27 -6.04 4.90
CA ALA A 45 -11.04 -6.38 5.60
C ALA A 45 -9.79 -5.84 4.88
N LEU A 46 -9.76 -5.92 3.55
CA LEU A 46 -8.67 -5.38 2.73
C LEU A 46 -8.61 -3.85 2.79
N LEU A 47 -9.76 -3.16 2.76
CA LEU A 47 -9.83 -1.70 2.90
C LEU A 47 -9.39 -1.23 4.29
N LEU A 48 -9.78 -1.94 5.35
CA LEU A 48 -9.33 -1.66 6.71
C LEU A 48 -7.83 -1.89 6.87
N GLY A 49 -7.31 -2.95 6.26
CA GLY A 49 -5.86 -3.21 6.19
C GLY A 49 -5.12 -2.09 5.48
N ALA A 50 -5.61 -1.64 4.32
CA ALA A 50 -5.04 -0.53 3.57
C ALA A 50 -5.00 0.78 4.39
N ALA A 51 -6.13 1.12 5.02
CA ALA A 51 -6.24 2.31 5.87
C ALA A 51 -5.28 2.26 7.07
N SER A 52 -5.15 1.08 7.70
CA SER A 52 -4.24 0.87 8.84
C SER A 52 -2.78 1.04 8.45
N CYS A 53 -2.37 0.46 7.31
CA CYS A 53 -1.01 0.59 6.79
C CYS A 53 -0.67 2.04 6.43
N TRP A 54 -1.61 2.77 5.82
CA TRP A 54 -1.43 4.20 5.53
C TRP A 54 -1.39 5.07 6.79
N PHE A 55 -2.19 4.77 7.81
CA PHE A 55 -2.15 5.48 9.08
C PHE A 55 -0.78 5.34 9.77
N VAL A 56 -0.22 4.12 9.80
CA VAL A 56 1.12 3.85 10.34
C VAL A 56 2.19 4.56 9.52
N SER A 57 2.12 4.48 8.19
CA SER A 57 3.03 5.19 7.29
C SER A 57 2.98 6.72 7.48
N GLY A 58 1.78 7.28 7.67
CA GLY A 58 1.58 8.71 7.91
C GLY A 58 2.16 9.17 9.24
N ARG A 59 1.95 8.39 10.32
CA ARG A 59 2.53 8.68 11.64
C ARG A 59 4.06 8.69 11.62
N GLY A 60 4.68 7.76 10.91
CA GLY A 60 6.14 7.73 10.73
C GLY A 60 6.66 8.99 10.06
N ARG A 61 6.01 9.44 8.97
CA ARG A 61 6.38 10.69 8.27
C ARG A 61 6.18 11.93 9.12
N VAL A 62 5.09 12.02 9.87
CA VAL A 62 4.82 13.16 10.77
C VAL A 62 5.87 13.24 11.88
N ARG A 63 6.27 12.08 12.43
CA ARG A 63 7.34 12.02 13.43
C ARG A 63 8.67 12.54 12.86
N LEU A 64 9.07 12.05 11.68
CA LEU A 64 10.28 12.50 11.00
C LEU A 64 10.24 14.01 10.71
N TRP A 65 9.11 14.53 10.22
CA TRP A 65 8.92 15.96 9.99
C TRP A 65 9.11 16.81 11.25
N ARG A 66 8.59 16.34 12.40
CA ARG A 66 8.78 17.00 13.69
C ARG A 66 10.23 16.99 14.17
N GLU A 67 10.96 15.92 13.86
CA GLU A 67 12.38 15.79 14.19
C GLU A 67 13.27 16.68 13.29
N SER A 68 12.90 16.87 12.01
CA SER A 68 13.62 17.76 11.08
C SER A 68 13.32 19.25 11.27
N ALA A 69 12.27 19.61 12.01
CA ALA A 69 11.89 21.00 12.28
C ALA A 69 12.48 21.56 13.59
N ARG A 70 13.31 20.78 14.29
CA ARG A 70 14.10 21.21 15.46
C ARG A 70 15.56 21.39 15.06
#